data_AF-A0AA91SWZ5-F1
#
_entry.id   AF-A0AA91SWZ5-F1
#
_cell.length_a   1.000
_cell.length_b   1.000
_cell.length_c   1.000
_cell.angle_alpha   90.00
_cell.angle_beta   90.00
_cell.angle_gamma   90.00
#
_symmetry.space_group_name_H-M   'P 1'
#
loop_
_entity.id
_entity.type
_entity.pdbx_description
1 polymer ?
#
loop_
_entity_poly.entity_id
_entity_poly.type
_entity_poly.pdbx_seq_one_letter_code
_entity_poly.pdbx_strand_id
1 'polypeptide(L)'
;MFEILTVFLVYLFSLNIAAFFGVALLTLFFQIKKRSQGMQREKWTKYFEKIGPKGLLIRLYVSYMLALSLLAAINYVSFFNYSLPYTFTLLIAGFFHLTYKYQLNKDHLKHTFH
;
A
#
# COMPACT_ATOMS: atom_id res chain seq x y z
N MET A 1 -24.16 -12.82 13.70
CA MET A 1 -23.38 -11.80 14.46
C MET A 1 -21.89 -12.09 14.47
N PHE A 2 -21.45 -13.31 14.84
CA PHE A 2 -20.03 -13.67 14.85
C PHE A 2 -19.32 -13.52 13.49
N GLU A 3 -19.96 -13.90 12.38
CA GLU A 3 -19.37 -13.78 11.04
C GLU A 3 -19.05 -12.34 10.65
N ILE A 4 -19.96 -11.40 10.92
CA ILE A 4 -19.77 -9.97 10.63
C ILE A 4 -18.59 -9.42 11.44
N LEU A 5 -18.47 -9.83 12.71
CA LEU A 5 -17.38 -9.44 13.58
C LEU A 5 -16.04 -10.00 13.09
N THR A 6 -16.01 -11.25 12.63
CA THR A 6 -14.83 -11.87 12.03
C THR A 6 -14.41 -11.13 10.75
N VAL A 7 -15.35 -10.86 9.83
CA VAL A 7 -15.05 -10.11 8.59
C VAL A 7 -14.51 -8.72 8.92
N PHE A 8 -15.11 -8.03 9.89
CA PHE A 8 -14.65 -6.73 10.33
C PHE A 8 -13.22 -6.76 10.89
N LEU A 9 -12.91 -7.73 11.75
CA LEU A 9 -11.55 -7.90 12.28
C LEU A 9 -10.55 -8.21 11.18
N VAL A 10 -10.88 -9.15 10.27
CA VAL A 10 -10.04 -9.50 9.13
C VAL A 10 -9.75 -8.27 8.29
N TYR A 11 -10.74 -7.40 8.06
CA TYR A 11 -10.54 -6.15 7.32
C TYR A 11 -9.59 -5.21 8.06
N LEU A 12 -9.84 -4.96 9.34
CA LEU A 12 -9.02 -4.06 10.15
C LEU A 12 -7.57 -4.52 10.20
N PHE A 13 -7.31 -5.80 10.42
CA PHE A 13 -5.96 -6.35 10.41
C PHE A 13 -5.33 -6.30 9.02
N SER A 14 -6.07 -6.72 7.98
CA SER A 14 -5.54 -6.76 6.61
C SER A 14 -5.14 -5.40 6.08
N LEU A 15 -5.93 -4.35 6.38
CA LEU A 15 -5.61 -2.99 5.96
C LEU A 15 -4.33 -2.46 6.61
N ASN A 16 -4.13 -2.72 7.90
CA ASN A 16 -2.92 -2.31 8.62
C ASN A 16 -1.69 -3.12 8.21
N ILE A 17 -1.85 -4.43 8.07
CA ILE A 17 -0.77 -5.33 7.64
C ILE A 17 -0.37 -5.00 6.19
N ALA A 18 -1.33 -4.70 5.31
CA ALA A 18 -1.06 -4.23 3.95
C ALA A 18 -0.27 -2.91 3.93
N ALA A 19 -0.53 -1.99 4.86
CA ALA A 19 0.22 -0.74 4.96
C ALA A 19 1.69 -1.01 5.33
N PHE A 20 1.92 -1.88 6.30
CA PHE A 20 3.27 -2.29 6.69
C PHE A 20 4.01 -2.98 5.54
N PHE A 21 3.40 -3.99 4.91
CA PHE A 21 4.00 -4.69 3.77
C PHE A 21 4.16 -3.79 2.53
N GLY A 22 3.25 -2.85 2.30
CA GLY A 22 3.36 -1.88 1.21
C GLY A 22 4.59 -1.01 1.34
N VAL A 23 4.89 -0.51 2.54
CA VAL A 23 6.13 0.24 2.83
C VAL A 23 7.35 -0.68 2.70
N ALA A 24 7.29 -1.90 3.21
CA ALA A 24 8.39 -2.87 3.09
C ALA A 24 8.71 -3.20 1.63
N LEU A 25 7.68 -3.46 0.80
CA LEU A 25 7.82 -3.69 -0.64
C LEU A 25 8.41 -2.49 -1.37
N LEU A 26 7.95 -1.29 -1.04
CA LEU A 26 8.48 -0.06 -1.64
C LEU A 26 9.96 0.14 -1.31
N THR A 27 10.33 -0.06 -0.04
CA THR A 27 11.72 0.03 0.41
C THR A 27 12.59 -1.01 -0.27
N LEU A 28 12.10 -2.26 -0.35
CA LEU A 28 12.80 -3.35 -1.02
C LEU A 28 12.99 -3.06 -2.52
N PHE A 29 11.96 -2.53 -3.19
CA PHE A 29 12.05 -2.06 -4.58
C PHE A 29 13.14 -1.00 -4.75
N PHE A 30 13.20 -0.01 -3.85
CA PHE A 30 14.25 1.01 -3.90
C PHE A 30 15.64 0.46 -3.63
N GLN A 31 15.80 -0.47 -2.69
CA GLN A 31 17.08 -1.13 -2.42
C GLN A 31 17.56 -1.95 -3.61
N ILE A 32 16.68 -2.75 -4.23
CA ILE A 32 16.98 -3.53 -5.43
C ILE A 32 17.39 -2.60 -6.56
N LYS A 33 16.63 -1.54 -6.80
CA LYS A 33 16.94 -0.59 -7.88
C LYS A 33 18.27 0.12 -7.67
N LYS A 34 18.56 0.56 -6.44
CA LYS A 34 19.82 1.19 -6.08
C LYS A 34 21.00 0.25 -6.34
N ARG A 35 20.87 -1.02 -5.94
CA ARG A 35 21.92 -2.04 -6.10
C ARG A 35 22.10 -2.45 -7.57
N SER A 36 21.02 -2.71 -8.28
CA SER A 36 21.02 -3.17 -9.68
C SER A 36 21.62 -2.14 -10.63
N GLN A 37 21.38 -0.85 -10.40
CA GLN A 37 21.86 0.22 -11.29
C GLN A 37 23.21 0.80 -10.87
N GLY A 38 23.86 0.26 -9.83
CA GLY A 38 25.12 0.80 -9.29
C GLY A 38 25.04 2.30 -9.04
N MET A 39 23.86 2.81 -8.66
CA MET A 39 23.58 4.25 -8.68
C MET A 39 24.40 4.96 -7.61
N GLN A 40 25.39 5.75 -8.05
CA GLN A 40 26.04 6.75 -7.22
C GLN A 40 25.00 7.74 -6.66
N ARG A 41 25.32 8.34 -5.51
CA ARG A 41 24.41 9.19 -4.72
C ARG A 41 23.73 10.28 -5.56
N GLU A 42 24.44 10.91 -6.50
CA GLU A 42 23.89 11.92 -7.41
C GLU A 42 22.81 11.38 -8.35
N LYS A 43 23.00 10.21 -8.96
CA LYS A 43 21.99 9.60 -9.85
C LYS A 43 20.73 9.22 -9.07
N TRP A 44 20.90 8.85 -7.80
CA TRP A 44 19.80 8.54 -6.90
C TRP A 44 19.00 9.79 -6.53
N THR A 45 19.66 10.91 -6.23
CA THR A 45 19.00 12.21 -6.00
C THR A 45 18.23 12.66 -7.24
N LYS A 46 18.86 12.63 -8.42
CA LYS A 46 18.21 12.95 -9.71
C LYS A 46 16.99 12.07 -9.99
N TYR A 47 17.01 10.80 -9.56
CA TYR A 47 15.85 9.92 -9.68
C TYR A 47 14.69 10.38 -8.80
N PHE A 48 14.95 10.75 -7.54
CA PHE A 48 13.92 11.26 -6.64
C PHE A 48 13.36 12.62 -7.08
N GLU A 49 14.22 13.50 -7.58
CA GLU A 49 13.80 14.77 -8.19
C GLU A 49 12.91 14.53 -9.42
N LYS A 50 13.31 13.60 -10.31
CA LYS A 50 12.54 13.27 -11.52
C LYS A 50 11.15 12.71 -11.22
N ILE A 51 11.01 11.88 -10.18
CA ILE A 51 9.72 11.30 -9.83
C ILE A 51 8.85 12.28 -9.03
N GLY A 52 9.50 13.14 -8.24
CA GLY A 52 8.86 14.04 -7.31
C GLY A 52 7.97 13.36 -6.25
N PRO A 53 7.31 14.15 -5.41
CA PRO A 53 6.42 13.65 -4.36
C PRO A 53 5.21 12.90 -4.92
N LYS A 54 4.63 13.36 -6.04
CA LYS A 54 3.51 12.67 -6.71
C LYS A 54 3.91 11.26 -7.20
N GLY A 55 5.09 11.12 -7.80
CA GLY A 55 5.57 9.82 -8.28
C GLY A 55 5.90 8.85 -7.14
N LEU A 56 6.38 9.37 -6.01
CA LEU A 56 6.60 8.56 -4.80
C LEU A 56 5.28 8.06 -4.21
N LEU A 57 4.27 8.92 -4.13
CA LEU A 57 2.93 8.58 -3.66
C LEU A 57 2.27 7.50 -4.53
N ILE A 58 2.36 7.61 -5.86
CA ILE A 58 1.82 6.60 -6.78
C ILE A 58 2.49 5.24 -6.54
N ARG A 59 3.81 5.21 -6.32
CA ARG A 59 4.49 3.93 -6.05
C ARG A 59 4.11 3.35 -4.70
N LEU A 60 3.96 4.19 -3.68
CA LEU A 60 3.44 3.75 -2.39
C LEU A 60 2.04 3.16 -2.54
N TYR A 61 1.18 3.80 -3.34
CA TYR A 61 -0.16 3.32 -3.68
C TYR A 61 -0.11 1.93 -4.32
N VAL A 62 0.73 1.78 -5.35
CA VAL A 62 0.89 0.51 -6.06
C VAL A 62 1.43 -0.58 -5.15
N SER A 63 2.47 -0.29 -4.35
CA SER A 63 3.02 -1.25 -3.39
C SER A 63 2.01 -1.67 -2.32
N TYR A 64 1.19 -0.73 -1.83
CA TYR A 64 0.10 -1.02 -0.92
C TYR A 64 -0.96 -1.93 -1.55
N MET A 65 -1.43 -1.60 -2.76
CA MET A 65 -2.44 -2.40 -3.44
C MET A 65 -1.92 -3.80 -3.78
N LEU A 66 -0.65 -3.95 -4.13
CA LEU A 66 -0.02 -5.27 -4.32
C LEU A 66 -0.03 -6.09 -3.02
N ALA A 67 0.39 -5.50 -1.90
CA ALA A 67 0.35 -6.16 -0.59
C ALA A 67 -1.08 -6.54 -0.18
N LEU A 68 -2.03 -5.63 -0.36
CA LEU A 68 -3.43 -5.86 -0.05
C LEU A 68 -4.03 -6.95 -0.94
N SER A 69 -3.65 -7.02 -2.20
CA SER A 69 -4.12 -8.06 -3.13
C SER A 69 -3.63 -9.45 -2.72
N LEU A 70 -2.37 -9.56 -2.29
CA LEU A 70 -1.82 -10.80 -1.73
C LEU A 70 -2.57 -11.21 -0.45
N LEU A 71 -2.82 -10.27 0.46
CA LEU A 71 -3.59 -10.55 1.68
C LEU A 71 -5.04 -10.91 1.37
N ALA A 72 -5.66 -10.26 0.39
CA ALA A 72 -7.02 -10.57 -0.05
C ALA A 72 -7.10 -12.00 -0.60
N ALA A 73 -6.10 -12.45 -1.38
CA ALA A 73 -6.02 -13.82 -1.87
C ALA A 73 -5.85 -14.84 -0.74
N ILE A 74 -5.05 -14.53 0.29
CA ILE A 74 -4.90 -15.37 1.48
C ILE A 74 -6.23 -15.44 2.25
N ASN A 75 -6.85 -14.29 2.51
CA ASN A 75 -8.12 -14.22 3.25
C ASN A 75 -9.28 -14.88 2.50
N TYR A 76 -9.28 -14.85 1.17
CA TYR A 76 -10.27 -15.53 0.33
C TYR A 76 -10.37 -17.02 0.68
N VAL A 77 -9.23 -17.68 0.88
CA VAL A 77 -9.16 -19.10 1.22
C VAL A 77 -9.32 -19.32 2.72
N SER A 78 -8.66 -18.51 3.56
CA SER A 78 -8.58 -18.77 5.00
C SER A 78 -9.79 -18.31 5.82
N PHE A 79 -10.42 -17.19 5.45
CA PHE A 79 -11.45 -16.55 6.28
C PHE A 79 -12.76 -16.26 5.56
N PHE A 80 -12.73 -16.10 4.23
CA PHE A 80 -13.91 -15.76 3.44
C PHE A 80 -14.57 -16.96 2.77
N ASN A 81 -14.07 -18.19 2.97
CA ASN A 81 -14.66 -19.42 2.41
C ASN A 81 -14.96 -19.31 0.91
N TYR A 82 -14.00 -18.81 0.12
CA TYR A 82 -14.15 -18.60 -1.32
C TYR A 82 -15.22 -17.56 -1.71
N SER A 83 -15.59 -16.65 -0.80
CA SER A 83 -16.50 -15.55 -1.08
C SER A 83 -15.79 -14.41 -1.81
N LEU A 84 -16.09 -14.28 -3.10
CA LEU A 84 -15.65 -13.17 -3.94
C LEU A 84 -16.17 -11.80 -3.43
N PRO A 85 -17.44 -11.65 -2.97
CA PRO A 85 -17.93 -10.38 -2.46
C PRO A 85 -17.09 -9.80 -1.32
N TYR A 86 -16.71 -10.63 -0.33
CA TYR A 86 -15.87 -10.16 0.79
C TYR A 86 -14.45 -9.82 0.36
N THR A 87 -13.94 -10.48 -0.67
CA THR A 87 -12.61 -10.19 -1.23
C THR A 87 -12.60 -8.87 -1.97
N PHE A 88 -13.58 -8.64 -2.86
CA PHE A 88 -13.70 -7.37 -3.58
C PHE A 88 -13.96 -6.20 -2.64
N THR A 89 -14.82 -6.41 -1.63
CA THR A 89 -15.14 -5.36 -0.66
C THR A 89 -13.90 -5.00 0.18
N LEU A 90 -13.01 -5.95 0.50
CA LEU A 90 -11.74 -5.66 1.16
C LEU A 90 -10.82 -4.80 0.28
N LEU A 91 -10.72 -5.11 -1.01
CA LEU A 91 -9.91 -4.33 -1.95
C LEU A 91 -10.44 -2.90 -2.11
N ILE A 92 -11.76 -2.76 -2.24
CA ILE A 92 -12.44 -1.46 -2.31
C ILE A 92 -12.21 -0.69 -1.01
N ALA A 93 -12.39 -1.33 0.14
CA ALA A 93 -12.15 -0.72 1.44
C ALA A 93 -10.70 -0.22 1.59
N GLY A 94 -9.71 -0.97 1.10
CA GLY A 94 -8.33 -0.53 1.11
C GLY A 94 -8.04 0.62 0.16
N PHE A 95 -8.65 0.60 -1.03
CA PHE A 95 -8.59 1.73 -1.97
C PHE A 95 -9.11 3.02 -1.31
N PHE A 96 -10.28 2.95 -0.66
CA PHE A 96 -10.87 4.08 0.05
C PHE A 96 -10.06 4.49 1.27
N HIS A 97 -9.60 3.54 2.08
CA HIS A 97 -8.79 3.81 3.27
C HIS A 97 -7.54 4.62 2.93
N LEU A 98 -6.80 4.21 1.89
CA LEU A 98 -5.59 4.90 1.49
C LEU A 98 -5.89 6.28 0.87
N THR A 99 -6.93 6.36 0.04
CA THR A 99 -7.35 7.62 -0.60
C THR A 99 -7.82 8.65 0.43
N TYR A 100 -8.61 8.22 1.40
CA TYR A 100 -9.10 9.06 2.49
C TYR A 100 -7.95 9.55 3.38
N LYS A 101 -7.02 8.65 3.74
CA LYS A 101 -5.83 9.00 4.52
C LYS A 101 -4.92 9.98 3.77
N TYR A 102 -4.83 9.85 2.45
CA TYR A 102 -4.12 10.80 1.60
C TYR A 102 -4.80 12.17 1.58
N GLN A 103 -6.12 12.23 1.43
CA GLN A 103 -6.88 13.49 1.43
C GLN A 103 -6.75 14.22 2.78
N LEU A 104 -6.88 13.50 3.89
CA LEU A 104 -6.71 14.05 5.24
C LEU A 104 -5.32 14.64 5.48
N ASN A 105 -4.28 14.01 4.94
CA ASN A 105 -2.90 14.44 5.14
C ASN A 105 -2.35 15.32 4.01
N LYS A 106 -3.18 15.66 3.01
CA LYS A 106 -2.76 16.38 1.80
C LYS A 106 -2.09 17.72 2.14
N ASP A 107 -2.62 18.46 3.11
CA ASP A 107 -2.07 19.78 3.46
C ASP A 107 -0.76 19.67 4.23
N HIS A 108 -0.62 18.65 5.08
CA HIS A 108 0.64 18.35 5.77
C HIS A 108 1.72 17.81 4.80
N LEU A 109 1.32 16.98 3.84
CA LEU A 109 2.19 16.48 2.78
C LEU A 109 2.65 17.61 1.85
N LYS A 110 1.76 18.56 1.51
CA LYS A 110 2.15 19.75 0.75
C LYS A 110 3.19 20.57 1.49
N HIS A 111 3.07 20.71 2.81
CA HIS A 111 4.00 21.53 3.60
C HIS A 111 5.36 20.87 3.86
N THR A 112 5.45 19.53 3.72
CA THR A 112 6.67 18.75 3.97
C THR A 112 7.49 18.51 2.69
N PHE A 113 6.84 18.50 1.53
CA PHE A 113 7.47 18.21 0.23
C PHE A 113 7.65 19.47 -0.67
N HIS A 114 7.51 20.67 -0.10
CA HIS A 114 7.70 21.95 -0.78
C HIS A 114 8.81 22.76 -0.12
#